data_AF-A0A3A4YL68-F1
#
_entry.id   AF-A0A3A4YL68-F1
#
_cell.length_a   1.000
_cell.length_b   1.000
_cell.length_c   1.000
_cell.angle_alpha   90.00
_cell.angle_beta   90.00
_cell.angle_gamma   90.00
#
_symmetry.space_group_name_H-M   'P 1'
#
loop_
_entity.id
_entity.type
_entity.pdbx_description
1 polymer ?
#
loop_
_entity_poly.entity_id
_entity_poly.type
_entity_poly.pdbx_seq_one_letter_code
_entity_poly.pdbx_strand_id
1 'polypeptide(L)'
;MCVFRRAHLPERPLLQIICIYIYSYFMGQAMCNPLELIQNAGLRATSPRVAVLSYLAKHSYPVTIKDIKKCVGKRIDLVTLYRMMNDFLRVGLVTRIDLGKGPQFELKSVHEHHHIVCTRCDRIEDFSDETHEKIAQRILKKSGSFSQLTGHSFELYGVCVPCAKRFAHA
;
A
#
# COMPACT_ATOMS: atom_id res chain seq x y z
N MET A 1 45.29 -7.26 9.28
CA MET A 1 45.58 -5.98 8.58
C MET A 1 45.44 -6.23 7.08
N CYS A 2 44.34 -5.79 6.47
CA CYS A 2 44.17 -5.81 5.02
C CYS A 2 43.63 -4.44 4.60
N VAL A 3 44.43 -3.69 3.85
CA VAL A 3 44.21 -2.29 3.48
C VAL A 3 43.35 -2.25 2.22
N PHE A 4 42.08 -1.83 2.34
CA PHE A 4 41.23 -1.58 1.18
C PHE A 4 41.53 -0.17 0.63
N ARG A 5 42.16 -0.12 -0.55
CA ARG A 5 42.36 1.11 -1.35
C ARG A 5 40.99 1.67 -1.76
N ARG A 6 40.81 2.98 -1.57
CA ARG A 6 39.68 3.75 -2.10
C ARG A 6 39.83 3.88 -3.62
N ALA A 7 38.93 3.27 -4.38
CA ALA A 7 38.71 3.63 -5.78
C ALA A 7 37.74 4.81 -5.82
N HIS A 8 38.17 5.93 -6.40
CA HIS A 8 37.30 7.05 -6.75
C HIS A 8 36.34 6.62 -7.87
N LEU A 9 35.04 6.63 -7.58
CA LEU A 9 33.96 6.50 -8.56
C LEU A 9 33.25 7.87 -8.68
N PRO A 10 32.86 8.30 -9.89
CA PRO A 10 32.26 9.61 -10.13
C PRO A 10 30.82 9.67 -9.59
N GLU A 11 30.48 10.80 -8.98
CA GLU A 11 29.16 11.07 -8.41
C GLU A 11 28.06 11.04 -9.49
N ARG A 12 27.25 9.97 -9.49
CA ARG A 12 26.02 9.84 -10.29
C ARG A 12 24.81 9.94 -9.36
N PRO A 13 24.24 11.15 -9.14
CA PRO A 13 23.25 11.38 -8.07
C PRO A 13 21.93 10.60 -8.24
N LEU A 14 21.57 10.20 -9.48
CA LEU A 14 20.32 9.48 -9.76
C LEU A 14 20.31 8.03 -9.22
N LEU A 15 21.46 7.36 -9.18
CA LEU A 15 21.56 6.00 -8.61
C LEU A 15 21.40 6.00 -7.08
N GLN A 16 21.77 7.10 -6.42
CA GLN A 16 21.66 7.25 -4.96
C GLN A 16 20.20 7.47 -4.55
N ILE A 17 19.41 8.21 -5.33
CA ILE A 17 17.97 8.40 -5.10
C ILE A 17 17.22 7.08 -5.30
N ILE A 18 17.51 6.33 -6.38
CA ILE A 18 16.93 4.99 -6.59
C ILE A 18 17.33 4.06 -5.45
N CYS A 19 18.57 4.12 -4.97
CA CYS A 19 19.04 3.29 -3.86
C CYS A 19 18.37 3.68 -2.53
N ILE A 20 18.12 4.96 -2.26
CA ILE A 20 17.33 5.43 -1.11
C ILE A 20 15.87 4.98 -1.25
N TYR A 21 15.24 5.14 -2.41
CA TYR A 21 13.86 4.68 -2.64
C TYR A 21 13.73 3.16 -2.50
N ILE A 22 14.67 2.40 -3.04
CA ILE A 22 14.73 0.95 -2.86
C ILE A 22 15.02 0.61 -1.40
N TYR A 23 15.98 1.25 -0.72
CA TYR A 23 16.27 0.99 0.70
C TYR A 23 15.11 1.38 1.62
N SER A 24 14.40 2.49 1.37
CA SER A 24 13.21 2.89 2.13
C SER A 24 12.05 1.95 1.87
N TYR A 25 11.85 1.55 0.62
CA TYR A 25 10.85 0.53 0.23
C TYR A 25 11.17 -0.84 0.85
N PHE A 26 12.45 -1.25 0.87
CA PHE A 26 12.90 -2.52 1.44
C PHE A 26 13.01 -2.48 2.97
N MET A 27 13.33 -1.33 3.59
CA MET A 27 13.35 -1.14 5.05
C MET A 27 11.94 -0.98 5.62
N GLY A 28 10.97 -0.47 4.85
CA GLY A 28 9.55 -0.53 5.20
C GLY A 28 8.96 -1.95 5.16
N GLN A 29 9.59 -2.85 4.40
CA GLN A 29 9.29 -4.28 4.36
C GLN A 29 10.14 -5.12 5.33
N ALA A 30 11.16 -4.52 5.98
CA ALA A 30 12.05 -5.21 6.89
C ALA A 30 11.36 -5.44 8.25
N MET A 31 10.79 -6.64 8.38
CA MET A 31 10.34 -7.27 9.63
C MET A 31 9.14 -6.59 10.32
N CYS A 32 8.05 -6.36 9.60
CA CYS A 32 6.76 -6.27 10.27
C CYS A 32 6.33 -7.67 10.73
N ASN A 33 6.71 -8.08 11.93
CA ASN A 33 6.19 -9.30 12.54
C ASN A 33 4.67 -9.11 12.76
N PRO A 34 3.78 -9.81 12.01
CA PRO A 34 2.35 -9.55 12.10
C PRO A 34 1.80 -9.82 13.50
N LEU A 35 2.46 -10.72 14.26
CA LEU A 35 2.12 -10.99 15.65
C LEU A 35 2.37 -9.78 16.55
N GLU A 36 3.54 -9.14 16.42
CA GLU A 36 3.88 -7.93 17.17
C GLU A 36 2.99 -6.75 16.79
N LEU A 37 2.69 -6.57 15.49
CA LEU A 37 1.78 -5.52 15.05
C LEU A 37 0.40 -5.65 15.71
N ILE A 38 -0.15 -6.86 15.75
CA ILE A 38 -1.46 -7.12 16.37
C ILE A 38 -1.40 -6.85 17.88
N GLN A 39 -0.33 -7.30 18.56
CA GLN A 39 -0.15 -7.09 20.00
C GLN A 39 0.03 -5.62 20.35
N ASN A 40 0.88 -4.89 19.63
CA ASN A 40 1.14 -3.46 19.84
C ASN A 40 -0.11 -2.61 19.58
N ALA A 41 -0.99 -3.07 18.69
CA ALA A 41 -2.29 -2.45 18.44
C ALA A 41 -3.36 -2.80 19.50
N GLY A 42 -3.00 -3.51 20.58
CA GLY A 42 -3.91 -3.88 21.67
C GLY A 42 -4.90 -5.00 21.32
N LEU A 43 -4.67 -5.74 20.24
CA LEU A 43 -5.52 -6.83 19.81
C LEU A 43 -4.92 -8.18 20.23
N ARG A 44 -5.79 -9.16 20.54
CA ARG A 44 -5.36 -10.55 20.70
C ARG A 44 -4.82 -11.11 19.37
N ALA A 45 -3.56 -11.56 19.36
CA ALA A 45 -2.90 -12.19 18.22
C ALA A 45 -3.34 -13.66 18.05
N THR A 46 -4.53 -13.87 17.51
CA THR A 46 -5.02 -15.20 17.15
C THR A 46 -4.45 -15.67 15.81
N SER A 47 -4.34 -16.99 15.58
CA SER A 47 -3.84 -17.53 14.30
C SER A 47 -4.59 -16.99 13.07
N PRO A 48 -5.93 -16.83 13.08
CA PRO A 48 -6.66 -16.16 12.01
C PRO A 48 -6.20 -14.73 11.72
N ARG A 49 -6.03 -13.90 12.76
CA ARG A 49 -5.60 -12.50 12.60
C ARG A 49 -4.19 -12.41 12.05
N VAL A 50 -3.28 -13.24 12.56
CA VAL A 50 -1.90 -13.33 12.06
C VAL A 50 -1.90 -13.72 10.58
N ALA A 51 -2.71 -14.71 10.19
CA ALA A 51 -2.78 -15.17 8.80
C ALA A 51 -3.30 -14.08 7.85
N VAL A 52 -4.35 -13.35 8.23
CA VAL A 52 -4.88 -12.23 7.43
C VAL A 52 -3.84 -11.13 7.30
N LEU A 53 -3.22 -10.71 8.40
CA LEU A 53 -2.25 -9.61 8.37
C LEU A 53 -0.97 -10.00 7.61
N SER A 54 -0.54 -11.26 7.72
CA SER A 54 0.57 -11.83 6.93
C SER A 54 0.27 -11.84 5.43
N TYR A 55 -0.99 -12.07 5.05
CA TYR A 55 -1.41 -12.00 3.65
C TYR A 55 -1.35 -10.56 3.15
N LEU A 56 -1.88 -9.60 3.91
CA LEU A 56 -1.82 -8.17 3.56
C LEU A 56 -0.37 -7.67 3.45
N ALA A 57 0.50 -8.05 4.38
CA ALA A 57 1.92 -7.65 4.36
C ALA A 57 2.71 -8.14 3.14
N LYS A 58 2.22 -9.18 2.42
CA LYS A 58 2.85 -9.70 1.20
C LYS A 58 2.40 -8.98 -0.08
N HIS A 59 1.36 -8.15 0.00
CA HIS A 59 0.82 -7.44 -1.16
C HIS A 59 1.06 -5.96 -0.94
N SER A 60 1.68 -5.30 -1.92
CA SER A 60 1.89 -3.86 -1.87
C SER A 60 0.68 -3.06 -2.35
N TYR A 61 -0.40 -3.74 -2.77
CA TYR A 61 -1.59 -3.13 -3.35
C TYR A 61 -2.87 -3.55 -2.59
N PRO A 62 -3.97 -2.78 -2.72
CA PRO A 62 -5.25 -3.10 -2.09
C PRO A 62 -5.82 -4.43 -2.59
N VAL A 63 -6.21 -5.32 -1.67
CA VAL A 63 -6.78 -6.63 -1.98
C VAL A 63 -8.24 -6.72 -1.57
N THR A 64 -9.04 -7.46 -2.34
CA THR A 64 -10.46 -7.64 -2.01
C THR A 64 -10.65 -8.59 -0.84
N ILE A 65 -11.78 -8.45 -0.12
CA ILE A 65 -12.18 -9.40 0.92
C ILE A 65 -12.27 -10.85 0.41
N LYS A 66 -12.62 -11.02 -0.88
CA LYS A 66 -12.75 -12.33 -1.53
C LYS A 66 -11.37 -12.97 -1.70
N ASP A 67 -10.35 -12.19 -2.05
CA ASP A 67 -8.99 -12.70 -2.23
C ASP A 67 -8.35 -13.07 -0.90
N ILE A 68 -8.56 -12.23 0.14
CA ILE A 68 -8.19 -12.58 1.52
C ILE A 68 -8.85 -13.91 1.90
N LYS A 69 -10.17 -14.04 1.72
CA LYS A 69 -10.94 -15.26 2.05
C LYS A 69 -10.41 -16.50 1.34
N LYS A 70 -10.03 -16.40 0.07
CA LYS A 70 -9.43 -17.51 -0.69
C LYS A 70 -8.11 -17.96 -0.07
N CYS A 71 -7.27 -17.01 0.38
CA CYS A 71 -5.98 -17.33 1.00
C CYS A 71 -6.13 -17.94 2.41
N VAL A 72 -6.97 -17.37 3.28
CA VAL A 72 -7.13 -17.89 4.66
C VAL A 72 -7.95 -19.18 4.74
N GLY A 73 -8.61 -19.57 3.64
CA GLY A 73 -9.31 -20.83 3.48
C GLY A 73 -10.65 -20.91 4.20
N LYS A 74 -11.20 -22.14 4.31
CA LYS A 74 -12.56 -22.40 4.85
C LYS A 74 -12.68 -22.22 6.37
N ARG A 75 -11.57 -22.10 7.12
CA ARG A 75 -11.58 -22.08 8.60
C ARG A 75 -12.17 -20.82 9.22
N ILE A 76 -12.32 -19.75 8.43
CA ILE A 76 -12.84 -18.46 8.88
C ILE A 76 -14.04 -18.13 8.01
N ASP A 77 -15.23 -17.94 8.57
CA ASP A 77 -16.39 -17.50 7.79
C ASP A 77 -16.27 -16.02 7.36
N LEU A 78 -17.15 -15.56 6.47
CA LEU A 78 -17.12 -14.16 5.98
C LEU A 78 -17.42 -13.14 7.08
N VAL A 79 -18.36 -13.44 7.99
CA VAL A 79 -18.74 -12.52 9.08
C VAL A 79 -17.56 -12.29 10.01
N THR A 80 -16.86 -13.36 10.39
CA THR A 80 -15.64 -13.32 11.19
C THR A 80 -14.54 -12.55 10.47
N LEU A 81 -14.38 -12.73 9.16
CA LEU A 81 -13.41 -11.97 8.39
C LEU A 81 -13.72 -10.46 8.37
N TYR A 82 -14.97 -10.08 8.15
CA TYR A 82 -15.38 -8.67 8.23
C TYR A 82 -15.16 -8.08 9.62
N ARG A 83 -15.47 -8.81 10.69
CA ARG A 83 -15.19 -8.37 12.07
C ARG A 83 -13.70 -8.12 12.29
N MET A 84 -12.84 -9.01 11.81
CA MET A 84 -11.38 -8.82 11.89
C MET A 84 -10.91 -7.60 11.10
N MET A 85 -11.43 -7.37 9.89
CA MET A 85 -11.07 -6.18 9.10
C MET A 85 -11.51 -4.89 9.80
N ASN A 86 -12.71 -4.88 10.41
CA ASN A 86 -13.19 -3.73 11.19
C ASN A 86 -12.32 -3.49 12.43
N ASP A 87 -11.91 -4.55 13.14
CA ASP A 87 -10.98 -4.42 14.25
C ASP A 87 -9.66 -3.79 13.80
N PHE A 88 -9.08 -4.27 12.69
CA PHE A 88 -7.84 -3.73 12.14
C PHE A 88 -7.96 -2.28 11.69
N LEU A 89 -9.08 -1.90 11.06
CA LEU A 89 -9.37 -0.52 10.68
C LEU A 89 -9.41 0.38 11.92
N ARG A 90 -10.13 -0.07 12.96
CA ARG A 90 -10.29 0.70 14.21
C ARG A 90 -8.96 0.98 14.89
N VAL A 91 -8.04 0.02 14.87
CA VAL A 91 -6.70 0.18 15.49
C VAL A 91 -5.65 0.71 14.52
N GLY A 92 -6.04 1.04 13.28
CA GLY A 92 -5.15 1.65 12.29
C GLY A 92 -4.08 0.71 11.72
N LEU A 93 -4.30 -0.61 11.74
CA LEU A 93 -3.37 -1.58 11.12
C LEU A 93 -3.59 -1.71 9.60
N VAL A 94 -4.78 -1.41 9.11
CA VAL A 94 -5.14 -1.52 7.69
C VAL A 94 -5.85 -0.26 7.23
N THR A 95 -5.74 0.02 5.94
CA THR A 95 -6.51 1.06 5.25
C THR A 95 -7.56 0.40 4.37
N ARG A 96 -8.73 1.05 4.22
CA ARG A 96 -9.76 0.64 3.28
C ARG A 96 -9.78 1.61 2.11
N ILE A 97 -9.73 1.07 0.90
CA ILE A 97 -9.77 1.82 -0.35
C ILE A 97 -10.94 1.32 -1.19
N ASP A 98 -11.58 2.21 -1.94
CA ASP A 98 -12.63 1.87 -2.89
C ASP A 98 -12.21 2.25 -4.31
N LEU A 99 -11.77 1.25 -5.08
CA LEU A 99 -11.37 1.40 -6.48
C LEU A 99 -12.55 1.15 -7.44
N GLY A 100 -13.79 1.41 -6.99
CA GLY A 100 -15.02 1.23 -7.79
C GLY A 100 -15.48 -0.22 -7.97
N LYS A 101 -14.79 -1.18 -7.31
CA LYS A 101 -15.13 -2.62 -7.33
C LYS A 101 -15.55 -3.14 -5.96
N GLY A 102 -15.89 -2.23 -5.05
CA GLY A 102 -16.18 -2.51 -3.66
C GLY A 102 -14.93 -2.43 -2.77
N PRO A 103 -15.08 -2.74 -1.48
CA PRO A 103 -14.05 -2.51 -0.48
C PRO A 103 -12.83 -3.38 -0.72
N GLN A 104 -11.68 -2.71 -0.83
CA GLN A 104 -10.36 -3.31 -0.85
C GLN A 104 -9.58 -2.84 0.37
N PHE A 105 -8.62 -3.66 0.78
CA PHE A 105 -7.87 -3.45 2.01
C PHE A 105 -6.39 -3.66 1.78
N GLU A 106 -5.59 -2.84 2.44
CA GLU A 106 -4.13 -2.93 2.43
C GLU A 106 -3.59 -2.75 3.84
N LEU A 107 -2.36 -3.19 4.07
CA LEU A 107 -1.66 -2.88 5.32
C LEU A 107 -1.39 -1.37 5.35
N LYS A 108 -1.63 -0.72 6.50
CA LYS A 108 -1.34 0.70 6.62
C LYS A 108 0.16 0.93 6.46
N SER A 109 0.54 1.63 5.39
CA SER A 109 1.94 2.03 5.18
C SER A 109 2.29 3.23 6.07
N VAL A 110 3.58 3.32 6.44
CA VAL A 110 4.15 4.51 7.09
C VAL A 110 4.26 5.67 6.09
N HIS A 111 4.28 5.37 4.79
CA HIS A 111 4.34 6.34 3.71
C HIS A 111 3.05 6.35 2.90
N GLU A 112 2.53 7.56 2.66
CA GLU A 112 1.41 7.79 1.77
C GLU A 112 1.84 7.44 0.33
N HIS A 113 1.17 6.45 -0.25
CA HIS A 113 1.33 6.01 -1.62
C HIS A 113 -0.03 6.02 -2.30
N HIS A 114 -0.01 6.24 -3.60
CA HIS A 114 -1.19 6.34 -4.45
C HIS A 114 -1.20 5.21 -5.47
N HIS A 115 -2.37 4.93 -6.02
CA HIS A 115 -2.57 3.80 -6.91
C HIS A 115 -2.87 4.25 -8.34
N ILE A 116 -2.20 3.63 -9.32
CA ILE A 116 -2.65 3.64 -10.70
C ILE A 116 -3.25 2.28 -11.06
N VAL A 117 -4.49 2.29 -11.54
CA VAL A 117 -5.29 1.10 -11.83
C VAL A 117 -5.48 0.95 -13.34
N CYS A 118 -5.11 -0.20 -13.88
CA CYS A 118 -5.40 -0.56 -15.25
C CYS A 118 -6.88 -0.94 -15.40
N THR A 119 -7.63 -0.18 -16.19
CA THR A 119 -9.06 -0.40 -16.45
C THR A 119 -9.36 -1.63 -17.31
N ARG A 120 -8.32 -2.31 -17.84
CA ARG A 120 -8.46 -3.49 -18.71
C ARG A 120 -8.16 -4.82 -18.02
N CYS A 121 -7.21 -4.84 -17.08
CA CYS A 121 -6.77 -6.08 -16.43
C CYS A 121 -6.67 -5.98 -14.91
N ASP A 122 -7.06 -4.84 -14.33
CA ASP A 122 -7.06 -4.60 -12.89
C ASP A 122 -5.69 -4.67 -12.23
N ARG A 123 -4.63 -4.59 -13.03
CA ARG A 123 -3.28 -4.36 -12.50
C ARG A 123 -3.28 -3.04 -11.73
N ILE A 124 -2.75 -3.08 -10.51
CA ILE A 124 -2.51 -1.93 -9.66
C ILE A 124 -0.99 -1.76 -9.54
N GLU A 125 -0.52 -0.52 -9.69
CA GLU A 125 0.87 -0.14 -9.41
C GLU A 125 0.88 1.02 -8.43
N ASP A 126 1.82 0.98 -7.49
CA ASP A 126 2.00 2.01 -6.47
C ASP A 126 2.86 3.14 -7.03
N PHE A 127 2.52 4.38 -6.71
CA PHE A 127 3.38 5.53 -6.96
C PHE A 127 3.40 6.48 -5.77
N SER A 128 4.51 7.19 -5.62
CA SER A 128 4.64 8.26 -4.63
C SER A 128 5.23 9.49 -5.32
N ASP A 129 4.59 10.63 -5.12
CA ASP A 129 5.04 11.92 -5.65
C ASP A 129 4.61 13.02 -4.69
N GLU A 130 5.54 13.84 -4.19
CA GLU A 130 5.24 14.99 -3.31
C GLU A 130 4.26 16.00 -3.93
N THR A 131 4.06 15.96 -5.24
CA THR A 131 3.17 16.85 -5.97
C THR A 131 1.71 16.73 -5.52
N HIS A 132 1.25 15.53 -5.12
CA HIS A 132 -0.15 15.34 -4.71
C HIS A 132 -0.51 16.15 -3.46
N GLU A 133 0.36 16.14 -2.45
CA GLU A 133 0.12 16.84 -1.18
C GLU A 133 0.07 18.35 -1.42
N LYS A 134 0.95 18.86 -2.31
CA LYS A 134 0.93 20.27 -2.73
C LYS A 134 -0.38 20.64 -3.42
N ILE A 135 -0.97 19.74 -4.20
CA ILE A 135 -2.28 19.95 -4.84
C ILE A 135 -3.39 19.99 -3.78
N ALA A 136 -3.44 19.03 -2.86
CA ALA A 136 -4.43 18.97 -1.78
C ALA A 136 -4.43 20.26 -0.95
N GLN A 137 -3.26 20.70 -0.50
CA GLN A 137 -3.10 21.95 0.25
C GLN A 137 -3.51 23.19 -0.56
N ARG A 138 -3.23 23.21 -1.87
CA ARG A 138 -3.66 24.30 -2.75
C ARG A 138 -5.18 24.35 -2.89
N ILE A 139 -5.86 23.20 -2.91
CA ILE A 139 -7.32 23.12 -2.97
C ILE A 139 -7.93 23.64 -1.65
N LEU A 140 -7.40 23.22 -0.49
CA LEU A 140 -7.87 23.71 0.82
C LEU A 140 -7.79 25.24 0.92
N LYS A 141 -6.67 25.83 0.51
CA LYS A 141 -6.50 27.29 0.50
C LYS A 141 -7.50 28.03 -0.39
N LYS A 142 -8.01 27.36 -1.44
CA LYS A 142 -8.98 27.92 -2.39
C LYS A 142 -10.44 27.67 -2.02
N SER A 143 -10.73 26.68 -1.17
CA SER A 143 -12.12 26.27 -0.91
C SER A 143 -12.92 27.30 -0.11
N GLY A 144 -12.25 28.18 0.64
CA GLY A 144 -12.85 29.29 1.40
C GLY A 144 -13.68 28.87 2.63
N SER A 145 -14.30 27.70 2.61
CA SER A 145 -15.23 27.20 3.63
C SER A 145 -14.69 26.05 4.48
N PHE A 146 -13.43 25.64 4.27
CA PHE A 146 -12.80 24.53 4.99
C PHE A 146 -11.49 25.02 5.63
N SER A 147 -11.27 24.65 6.89
CA SER A 147 -10.08 25.04 7.67
C SER A 147 -8.98 23.97 7.68
N GLN A 148 -9.33 22.70 7.48
CA GLN A 148 -8.39 21.58 7.49
C GLN A 148 -8.88 20.42 6.63
N LEU A 149 -7.95 19.62 6.09
CA LEU A 149 -8.23 18.32 5.48
C LEU A 149 -8.09 17.23 6.54
N THR A 150 -9.08 16.34 6.64
CA THR A 150 -9.03 15.17 7.52
C THR A 150 -8.58 13.89 6.81
N GLY A 151 -8.46 13.95 5.49
CA GLY A 151 -8.02 12.87 4.62
C GLY A 151 -8.32 13.20 3.16
N HIS A 152 -7.75 12.43 2.25
CA HIS A 152 -8.07 12.46 0.83
C HIS A 152 -7.82 11.08 0.21
N SER A 153 -8.35 10.87 -0.99
CA SER A 153 -8.13 9.67 -1.82
C SER A 153 -7.63 10.17 -3.18
N PHE A 154 -6.59 9.54 -3.73
CA PHE A 154 -6.05 9.91 -5.03
C PHE A 154 -5.71 8.65 -5.84
N GLU A 155 -6.61 8.32 -6.75
CA GLU A 155 -6.48 7.16 -7.64
C GLU A 155 -6.41 7.61 -9.09
N LEU A 156 -5.44 7.05 -9.81
CA LEU A 156 -5.33 7.24 -11.25
C LEU A 156 -5.86 6.01 -11.98
N TYR A 157 -6.54 6.23 -13.10
CA TYR A 157 -7.09 5.16 -13.92
C TYR A 157 -6.50 5.25 -15.32
N GLY A 158 -5.99 4.14 -15.84
CA GLY A 158 -5.32 4.10 -17.14
C GLY A 158 -5.35 2.74 -17.80
N VAL A 159 -4.52 2.54 -18.82
CA VAL A 159 -4.33 1.24 -19.48
C VAL A 159 -2.84 0.90 -19.41
N CYS A 160 -2.50 -0.22 -18.76
CA CYS A 160 -1.11 -0.64 -18.65
C CYS A 160 -0.52 -1.00 -20.02
N VAL A 161 0.81 -0.89 -20.14
CA VAL A 161 1.53 -1.18 -21.39
C VAL A 161 1.19 -2.56 -21.99
N PRO A 162 1.10 -3.67 -21.21
CA PRO A 162 0.66 -4.95 -21.74
C PRO A 162 -0.73 -4.92 -22.39
N CYS A 163 -1.71 -4.26 -21.76
CA CYS A 163 -3.05 -4.14 -22.31
C CYS A 163 -3.07 -3.24 -23.54
N ALA A 164 -2.37 -2.10 -23.51
CA ALA A 164 -2.28 -1.21 -24.66
C ALA A 164 -1.76 -1.94 -25.90
N LYS A 165 -0.70 -2.76 -25.76
CA LYS A 165 -0.17 -3.58 -26.86
C LYS A 165 -1.12 -4.68 -27.31
N ARG A 166 -1.80 -5.35 -26.37
CA ARG A 166 -2.77 -6.41 -26.66
C ARG A 166 -3.98 -5.91 -27.46
N PHE A 167 -4.38 -4.65 -27.27
CA PHE A 167 -5.55 -4.05 -27.91
C PHE A 167 -5.21 -3.06 -29.04
N ALA A 168 -3.93 -2.82 -29.34
CA ALA A 168 -3.51 -1.95 -30.45
C ALA A 168 -3.57 -2.63 -31.84
N HIS A 169 -3.84 -3.93 -31.89
CA HIS A 169 -3.94 -4.73 -33.12
C HIS A 169 -5.35 -5.27 -33.38
N ALA A 170 -6.38 -4.65 -32.78
CA ALA A 170 -7.78 -4.99 -33.00
C ALA A 170 -8.43 -3.98 -33.94
#